data_AF-A0A952QXC3-F1
#
_entry.id   AF-A0A952QXC3-F1
#
_cell.length_a   1.000
_cell.length_b   1.000
_cell.length_c   1.000
_cell.angle_alpha   90.00
_cell.angle_beta   90.00
_cell.angle_gamma   90.00
#
_symmetry.space_group_name_H-M   'P 1'
#
loop_
_entity.id
_entity.type
_entity.pdbx_description
1 polymer ?
#
loop_
_entity_poly.entity_id
_entity_poly.type
_entity_poly.pdbx_seq_one_letter_code
_entity_poly.pdbx_strand_id
1 'polypeptide(L)'
;MLRAVGIEPPRIHDVSPVLLSERSRLPQALAPHIDELAEISRQLRRDLELAFYGAEDLTPSDFYAETDAERARTSATRVVDLVARHVEAGS
;
A
#
# COMPACT_ATOMS: atom_id res chain seq x y z
N MET A 1 -11.67 1.70 -0.12
CA MET A 1 -11.91 0.32 -0.59
C MET A 1 -12.27 -0.63 0.54
N LEU A 2 -11.41 -0.91 1.53
CA LEU A 2 -11.74 -1.84 2.62
C LEU A 2 -13.09 -1.49 3.30
N ARG A 3 -13.30 -0.21 3.63
CA ARG A 3 -14.59 0.28 4.15
C ARG A 3 -15.77 0.04 3.19
N ALA A 4 -15.55 0.19 1.88
CA ALA A 4 -16.58 0.00 0.85
C ALA A 4 -17.06 -1.45 0.75
N VAL A 5 -16.27 -2.41 1.25
CA VAL A 5 -16.66 -3.84 1.35
C VAL A 5 -16.96 -4.26 2.79
N GLY A 6 -17.21 -3.29 3.68
CA GLY A 6 -17.57 -3.52 5.08
C GLY A 6 -16.42 -4.02 5.95
N ILE A 7 -15.17 -3.72 5.59
CA ILE A 7 -13.98 -4.04 6.38
C ILE A 7 -13.47 -2.74 7.01
N GLU A 8 -13.45 -2.69 8.34
CA GLU A 8 -12.80 -1.60 9.05
C GLU A 8 -11.29 -1.74 8.88
N PRO A 9 -10.59 -0.74 8.29
CA PRO A 9 -9.15 -0.83 8.10
C PRO A 9 -8.45 -0.88 9.47
N PRO A 10 -7.53 -1.83 9.68
CA PRO A 10 -6.76 -1.91 10.92
C PRO A 10 -5.89 -0.66 11.10
N ARG A 11 -5.58 -0.30 12.34
CA ARG A 11 -4.65 0.81 12.67
C ARG A 11 -3.18 0.38 12.47
N ILE A 12 -2.86 -0.15 11.29
CA ILE A 12 -1.51 -0.60 10.91
C ILE A 12 -1.16 -0.02 9.53
N HIS A 13 0.13 0.20 9.31
CA HIS A 13 0.63 0.81 8.07
C HIS A 13 0.73 -0.17 6.89
N ASP A 14 0.75 -1.48 7.16
CA ASP A 14 0.69 -2.51 6.12
C ASP A 14 -0.64 -3.27 6.20
N VAL A 15 -1.47 -3.06 5.19
CA VAL A 15 -2.76 -3.73 5.03
C VAL A 15 -2.67 -4.97 4.13
N SER A 16 -1.46 -5.39 3.72
CA SER A 16 -1.25 -6.56 2.88
C SER A 16 -1.89 -7.84 3.44
N PRO A 17 -1.86 -8.13 4.77
CA PRO A 17 -2.52 -9.32 5.29
C PRO A 17 -4.04 -9.29 5.08
N VAL A 18 -4.65 -8.11 5.23
CA VAL A 18 -6.10 -7.92 5.04
C VAL A 18 -6.48 -8.02 3.57
N LEU A 19 -5.68 -7.46 2.67
CA LEU A 19 -5.92 -7.57 1.22
C LEU A 19 -5.92 -9.04 0.77
N LEU A 20 -4.98 -9.83 1.29
CA LEU A 20 -4.85 -11.24 0.97
C LEU A 20 -5.97 -12.09 1.61
N SER A 21 -6.28 -11.86 2.88
CA SER A 21 -7.32 -12.63 3.58
C SER A 21 -8.72 -12.36 3.05
N GLU A 22 -8.98 -11.14 2.61
CA GLU A 22 -10.32 -10.70 2.17
C GLU A 22 -10.46 -10.65 0.64
N ARG A 23 -9.53 -11.27 -0.11
CA ARG A 23 -9.50 -11.24 -1.60
C ARG A 23 -10.85 -11.55 -2.24
N SER A 24 -11.64 -12.46 -1.68
CA SER A 24 -12.96 -12.85 -2.19
C SER A 24 -14.06 -11.81 -1.97
N ARG A 25 -13.87 -10.89 -1.02
CA ARG A 25 -14.80 -9.79 -0.71
C ARG A 25 -14.45 -8.49 -1.43
N LEU A 26 -13.26 -8.42 -2.01
CA LEU A 26 -12.82 -7.28 -2.81
C LEU A 26 -13.50 -7.31 -4.19
N PRO A 27 -13.64 -6.14 -4.85
CA PRO A 27 -14.18 -6.07 -6.20
C PRO A 27 -13.48 -7.03 -7.15
N GLN A 28 -14.24 -7.80 -7.94
CA GLN A 28 -13.69 -8.82 -8.84
C GLN A 28 -12.68 -8.24 -9.85
N ALA A 29 -12.89 -6.99 -10.27
CA ALA A 29 -11.96 -6.26 -11.15
C ALA A 29 -10.56 -6.05 -10.52
N LEU A 30 -10.44 -6.12 -9.19
CA LEU A 30 -9.17 -6.01 -8.47
C LEU A 30 -8.54 -7.36 -8.16
N ALA A 31 -9.25 -8.48 -8.32
CA ALA A 31 -8.75 -9.82 -8.08
C ALA A 31 -7.37 -10.12 -8.71
N PRO A 32 -7.07 -9.74 -9.98
CA PRO A 32 -5.75 -9.97 -10.56
C PRO A 32 -4.65 -9.07 -9.98
N HIS A 33 -5.00 -7.99 -9.28
CA HIS A 33 -4.07 -7.00 -8.74
C HIS A 33 -3.83 -7.14 -7.24
N ILE A 34 -4.54 -8.02 -6.53
CA ILE A 34 -4.44 -8.11 -5.06
C ILE A 34 -3.02 -8.42 -4.58
N ASP A 35 -2.29 -9.29 -5.28
CA ASP A 35 -0.91 -9.63 -4.91
C ASP A 35 0.04 -8.44 -5.14
N GLU A 36 -0.16 -7.69 -6.22
CA GLU A 36 0.56 -6.43 -6.54
C GLU A 36 0.28 -5.37 -5.46
N LEU A 37 -0.98 -5.14 -5.11
CA LEU A 37 -1.39 -4.18 -4.07
C LEU A 37 -0.84 -4.55 -2.69
N ALA A 38 -0.83 -5.85 -2.37
CA ALA A 38 -0.26 -6.36 -1.13
C ALA A 38 1.26 -6.13 -1.08
N GLU A 39 1.98 -6.31 -2.18
CA GLU A 39 3.42 -6.04 -2.21
C GLU A 39 3.71 -4.54 -2.08
N ILE A 40 2.98 -3.68 -2.81
CA ILE A 40 3.12 -2.22 -2.70
C ILE A 40 2.90 -1.76 -1.25
N SER A 41 1.88 -2.28 -0.57
CA SER A 41 1.62 -1.98 0.85
C SER A 41 2.81 -2.32 1.75
N ARG A 42 3.39 -3.52 1.59
CA ARG A 42 4.60 -3.92 2.34
C ARG A 42 5.80 -3.03 2.03
N GLN A 43 5.99 -2.70 0.77
CA GLN A 43 7.13 -1.92 0.29
C GLN A 43 7.09 -0.50 0.83
N LEU A 44 5.93 0.17 0.75
CA LEU A 44 5.73 1.51 1.30
C LEU A 44 5.87 1.54 2.83
N ARG A 45 5.44 0.49 3.55
CA ARG A 45 5.70 0.37 4.99
C ARG A 45 7.21 0.34 5.29
N ARG A 46 7.97 -0.48 4.55
CA ARG A 46 9.43 -0.59 4.74
C ARG A 46 10.12 0.75 4.46
N ASP A 47 9.75 1.41 3.36
CA ASP A 47 10.29 2.70 2.98
C ASP A 47 9.98 3.77 4.05
N LEU A 48 8.77 3.74 4.62
CA LEU A 48 8.38 4.60 5.73
C LEU A 48 9.25 4.31 6.97
N GLU A 49 9.42 3.05 7.36
CA GLU A 49 10.26 2.71 8.52
C GLU A 49 11.72 3.16 8.35
N LEU A 50 12.30 2.98 7.16
CA LEU A 50 13.65 3.43 6.84
C LEU A 50 13.78 4.96 6.92
N ALA A 51 12.81 5.69 6.37
CA ALA A 51 12.81 7.15 6.38
C ALA A 51 12.62 7.75 7.79
N PHE A 52 11.84 7.08 8.64
CA PHE A 52 11.54 7.57 10.00
C PHE A 52 12.60 7.23 11.04
N TYR A 53 13.17 6.03 10.98
CA TYR A 53 14.07 5.56 12.04
C TYR A 53 15.56 5.63 11.68
N GLY A 54 15.92 5.63 10.38
CA GLY A 54 17.31 5.43 9.97
C GLY A 54 17.88 4.10 10.52
N ALA A 55 19.15 3.81 10.25
CA ALA A 55 19.90 2.86 11.08
C ALA A 55 20.70 3.69 12.10
N GLU A 56 20.90 3.20 13.33
CA GLU A 56 21.43 3.95 14.48
C GLU A 56 22.78 4.69 14.26
N ASP A 57 23.46 4.50 13.12
CA ASP A 57 24.74 5.13 12.77
C ASP A 57 24.78 5.86 11.40
N LEU A 58 23.64 6.11 10.74
CA LEU A 58 23.61 6.63 9.36
C LEU A 58 22.44 7.62 9.14
N THR A 59 22.65 8.62 8.29
CA THR A 59 21.61 9.62 7.99
C THR A 59 20.55 9.05 7.04
N PRO A 60 19.29 9.52 7.09
CA PRO A 60 18.22 9.01 6.20
C PRO A 60 18.57 9.05 4.71
N SER A 61 19.39 10.02 4.30
CA SER A 61 19.89 10.16 2.92
C SER A 61 20.88 9.06 2.49
N ASP A 62 21.48 8.33 3.43
CA ASP A 62 22.41 7.22 3.14
C ASP A 62 21.67 5.93 2.72
N PHE A 63 20.37 5.83 3.01
CA PHE A 63 19.56 4.64 2.75
C PHE A 63 18.37 4.86 1.82
N TYR A 64 17.96 6.11 1.63
CA TYR A 64 16.80 6.44 0.81
C TYR A 64 17.23 7.31 -0.38
N ALA A 65 17.27 6.70 -1.56
CA ALA A 65 17.66 7.38 -2.79
C ALA A 65 16.46 8.02 -3.49
N GLU A 66 16.74 8.94 -4.41
CA GLU A 66 15.71 9.52 -5.30
C GLU A 66 14.92 8.44 -6.03
N THR A 67 15.58 7.36 -6.45
CA THR A 67 14.95 6.21 -7.10
C THR A 67 13.92 5.50 -6.20
N ASP A 68 14.12 5.50 -4.88
CA ASP A 68 13.15 4.93 -3.94
C ASP A 68 11.93 5.84 -3.79
N ALA A 69 12.14 7.15 -3.76
CA ALA A 69 11.06 8.13 -3.77
C ALA A 69 10.22 8.03 -5.06
N GLU A 70 10.87 7.89 -6.21
CA GLU A 70 10.19 7.72 -7.51
C GLU A 70 9.40 6.40 -7.58
N ARG A 71 9.98 5.31 -7.10
CA ARG A 71 9.30 4.01 -7.00
C ARG A 71 8.09 4.08 -6.07
N ALA A 72 8.25 4.69 -4.89
CA ALA A 72 7.17 4.87 -3.93
C ALA A 72 6.03 5.70 -4.53
N ARG A 73 6.34 6.82 -5.19
CA ARG A 73 5.36 7.67 -5.88
C ARG A 73 4.63 6.91 -6.99
N THR A 74 5.36 6.19 -7.83
CA THR A 74 4.78 5.40 -8.93
C THR A 74 3.84 4.32 -8.40
N SER A 75 4.26 3.62 -7.33
CA SER A 75 3.50 2.56 -6.70
C SER A 75 2.22 3.10 -6.03
N ALA A 76 2.32 4.23 -5.33
CA ALA A 76 1.17 4.90 -4.74
C ALA A 76 0.16 5.37 -5.81
N THR A 77 0.65 5.94 -6.91
CA THR A 77 -0.19 6.36 -8.05
C THR A 77 -0.93 5.17 -8.64
N ARG A 78 -0.21 4.05 -8.84
CA ARG A 78 -0.78 2.79 -9.33
C ARG A 78 -1.92 2.27 -8.46
N VAL A 79 -1.76 2.30 -7.13
CA VAL A 79 -2.81 1.92 -6.18
C VAL A 79 -4.04 2.81 -6.36
N VAL A 80 -3.86 4.12 -6.42
CA VAL A 80 -4.98 5.07 -6.59
C VAL A 80 -5.72 4.81 -7.89
N ASP A 81 -5.01 4.64 -9.01
CA ASP A 81 -5.62 4.41 -10.32
C ASP A 81 -6.47 3.14 -10.37
N LEU A 82 -5.99 2.06 -9.73
CA LEU A 82 -6.73 0.80 -9.64
C LEU A 82 -7.93 0.92 -8.71
N VAL A 83 -7.78 1.60 -7.58
CA VAL A 83 -8.72 1.50 -6.46
C VAL A 83 -9.77 2.62 -6.48
N ALA A 84 -9.49 3.82 -7.00
CA ALA A 84 -10.35 5.00 -6.89
C ALA A 84 -11.80 4.74 -7.34
N ARG A 85 -11.97 4.10 -8.50
CA ARG A 85 -13.30 3.77 -9.07
C ARG A 85 -14.11 2.81 -8.21
N HIS A 86 -13.47 2.10 -7.29
CA HIS A 86 -14.07 1.13 -6.38
C HIS A 86 -14.34 1.72 -4.98
N VAL A 87 -13.98 2.99 -4.75
CA VAL A 87 -14.26 3.71 -3.50
C VAL A 87 -15.51 4.58 -3.64
N GLU A 88 -15.74 5.17 -4.80
CA GLU A 88 -16.88 6.07 -5.06
C GLU A 88 -18.21 5.33 -5.29
N ALA A 89 -18.18 4.08 -5.76
CA ALA A 89 -19.38 3.27 -6.01
C ALA A 89 -20.09 2.76 -4.73
N GLY A 90 -19.60 3.12 -3.54
CA GLY A 90 -20.13 2.68 -2.24
C GLY A 90 -20.54 3.82 -1.30
N SER A 91 -20.76 5.03 -1.82
CA SER A 91 -21.30 6.18 -1.06
C SER A 91 -22.79 6.37 -1.28
#